data_AF-A0A0M3J7U5-F1
#
_entry.id   AF-A0A0M3J7U5-F1
#
_cell.length_a   1.000
_cell.length_b   1.000
_cell.length_c   1.000
_cell.angle_alpha   90.00
_cell.angle_beta   90.00
_cell.angle_gamma   90.00
#
_symmetry.space_group_name_H-M   'P 1'
#
loop_
_entity.id
_entity.type
_entity.pdbx_description
1 polymer ?
#
loop_
_entity_poly.entity_id
_entity_poly.type
_entity_poly.pdbx_seq_one_letter_code
_entity_poly.pdbx_strand_id
1 'polypeptide(L)'
;MTALAGLAYLLFAFSPALAIFHKIIANDPLRIILFVLGAFFWLLSLLFSALVWYAVIPLRDTLVFAVFVSIAFQEIARLIHFILLKKAQK
;
A
#
# COMPACT_ATOMS: atom_id res chain seq x y z
N MET A 1 26.43 -8.06 -15.45
CA MET A 1 26.50 -7.85 -13.98
C MET A 1 25.27 -7.15 -13.42
N THR A 2 24.65 -6.20 -14.14
CA THR A 2 23.43 -5.49 -13.72
C THR A 2 22.20 -6.39 -13.53
N ALA A 3 21.95 -7.33 -14.45
CA ALA A 3 20.79 -8.23 -14.38
C ALA A 3 20.81 -9.14 -13.13
N LEU A 4 21.97 -9.71 -12.82
CA LEU A 4 22.14 -10.58 -11.64
C LEU A 4 21.91 -9.80 -10.34
N ALA A 5 22.45 -8.57 -10.24
CA ALA A 5 22.23 -7.70 -9.09
C ALA A 5 20.75 -7.30 -8.95
N GLY A 6 20.07 -6.95 -10.05
CA GLY A 6 18.64 -6.63 -10.03
C GLY A 6 17.77 -7.79 -9.54
N LEU A 7 18.09 -9.02 -9.97
CA LEU A 7 17.38 -10.22 -9.55
C LEU A 7 17.60 -10.51 -8.06
N ALA A 8 18.83 -10.30 -7.55
CA ALA A 8 19.10 -10.40 -6.13
C ALA A 8 18.29 -9.39 -5.31
N TYR A 9 18.28 -8.10 -5.67
CA TYR A 9 17.53 -7.08 -4.94
C TYR A 9 16.02 -7.34 -4.95
N LEU A 10 15.47 -7.81 -6.08
CA LEU A 10 14.07 -8.19 -6.18
C LEU A 10 13.73 -9.31 -5.18
N LEU A 11 14.54 -10.38 -5.16
CA LEU A 11 14.32 -11.50 -4.24
C LEU A 11 14.51 -11.08 -2.79
N PHE A 12 15.50 -10.24 -2.48
CA PHE A 12 15.69 -9.73 -1.11
C PHE A 12 14.51 -8.89 -0.63
N ALA A 13 13.98 -7.99 -1.48
CA ALA A 13 12.86 -7.13 -1.10
C ALA A 13 11.53 -7.89 -1.00
N PHE A 14 11.26 -8.82 -1.93
CA PHE A 14 9.94 -9.43 -2.08
C PHE A 14 9.82 -10.87 -1.56
N SER A 15 10.92 -11.56 -1.22
CA SER A 15 10.83 -12.97 -0.79
C SER A 15 9.93 -13.19 0.43
N PRO A 16 9.93 -12.36 1.51
CA PRO A 16 9.05 -12.60 2.64
C PRO A 16 7.58 -12.38 2.27
N ALA A 17 7.30 -11.30 1.53
CA ALA A 17 5.95 -10.98 1.06
C ALA A 17 5.40 -12.07 0.11
N LEU A 18 6.24 -12.58 -0.79
CA LEU A 18 5.87 -13.64 -1.73
C LEU A 18 5.62 -14.98 -1.00
N ALA A 19 6.42 -15.31 0.01
CA ALA A 19 6.19 -16.49 0.84
C ALA A 19 4.85 -16.40 1.60
N ILE A 20 4.55 -15.26 2.21
CA ILE A 20 3.27 -15.00 2.89
C ILE A 20 2.10 -15.08 1.91
N PHE A 21 2.22 -14.42 0.76
CA PHE A 21 1.16 -14.43 -0.26
C PHE A 21 0.87 -15.86 -0.73
N HIS A 22 1.91 -16.61 -1.10
CA HIS A 22 1.76 -17.97 -1.59
C HIS A 22 1.19 -18.93 -0.53
N LYS A 23 1.65 -18.83 0.74
CA LYS A 23 1.22 -19.77 1.79
C LYS A 23 -0.12 -19.41 2.43
N ILE A 24 -0.44 -18.13 2.58
CA ILE A 24 -1.57 -17.67 3.40
C ILE A 24 -2.71 -17.09 2.56
N ILE A 25 -2.39 -16.36 1.49
CA ILE A 25 -3.36 -15.58 0.71
C ILE A 25 -3.85 -16.38 -0.50
N ALA A 26 -2.95 -17.02 -1.25
CA ALA A 26 -3.25 -17.66 -2.52
C ALA A 26 -4.17 -18.90 -2.43
N ASN A 27 -4.31 -19.50 -1.24
CA ASN A 27 -5.14 -20.70 -1.04
C ASN A 27 -6.65 -20.41 -0.97
N ASP A 28 -7.03 -19.14 -0.79
CA ASP A 28 -8.43 -18.74 -0.59
C ASP A 28 -8.75 -17.55 -1.52
N PRO A 29 -9.66 -17.72 -2.50
CA PRO A 29 -9.98 -16.66 -3.46
C PRO A 29 -10.52 -15.40 -2.77
N LEU A 30 -11.21 -15.53 -1.63
CA LEU A 30 -11.68 -14.38 -0.88
C LEU A 30 -10.50 -13.54 -0.36
N ARG A 31 -9.44 -14.19 0.16
CA ARG A 31 -8.24 -13.49 0.63
C ARG A 31 -7.52 -12.77 -0.49
N ILE A 32 -7.50 -13.35 -1.69
CA ILE A 32 -6.94 -12.70 -2.89
C ILE A 32 -7.71 -11.41 -3.20
N ILE A 33 -9.05 -11.48 -3.23
CA ILE A 33 -9.90 -10.30 -3.48
C ILE A 33 -9.64 -9.21 -2.43
N LEU A 34 -9.58 -9.59 -1.15
CA LEU A 34 -9.32 -8.64 -0.05
C LEU A 34 -7.90 -8.05 -0.11
N PHE A 35 -6.91 -8.85 -0.52
CA PHE A 35 -5.53 -8.37 -0.73
C PHE A 35 -5.47 -7.32 -1.83
N VAL A 36 -6.11 -7.57 -2.98
CA VAL A 36 -6.18 -6.62 -4.10
C VAL A 36 -6.95 -5.35 -3.70
N LEU A 37 -8.06 -5.49 -2.96
CA LEU A 37 -8.81 -4.35 -2.42
C LEU A 37 -7.96 -3.48 -1.49
N GLY A 38 -7.17 -4.09 -0.61
CA GLY A 38 -6.22 -3.37 0.24
C GLY A 38 -5.16 -2.62 -0.55
N ALA A 39 -4.59 -3.24 -1.58
CA ALA A 39 -3.62 -2.59 -2.48
C ALA A 39 -4.24 -1.40 -3.22
N PHE A 40 -5.49 -1.53 -3.68
CA PHE A 40 -6.24 -0.43 -4.30
C PHE A 40 -6.42 0.75 -3.33
N PHE A 41 -6.85 0.50 -2.09
CA PHE A 41 -6.99 1.55 -1.08
C PHE A 41 -5.66 2.23 -0.75
N TRP A 42 -4.57 1.46 -0.69
CA TRP A 42 -3.24 2.02 -0.49
C TRP A 42 -2.84 2.96 -1.65
N LEU A 43 -3.03 2.55 -2.91
CA LEU A 43 -2.79 3.40 -4.08
C LEU A 43 -3.66 4.66 -4.09
N LEU A 44 -4.95 4.52 -3.76
CA LEU A 44 -5.89 5.64 -3.67
C LEU A 44 -5.46 6.64 -2.58
N SER A 45 -4.97 6.15 -1.44
CA SER A 45 -4.44 7.01 -0.37
C SER A 45 -3.22 7.81 -0.81
N LEU A 46 -2.31 7.20 -1.58
CA LEU A 46 -1.16 7.89 -2.16
C LEU A 46 -1.58 8.91 -3.21
N LEU A 47 -2.58 8.61 -4.04
CA LEU A 47 -3.13 9.56 -5.01
C LEU A 47 -3.65 10.82 -4.30
N PHE A 48 -4.48 10.66 -3.26
CA PHE A 48 -4.97 11.81 -2.50
C PHE A 48 -3.85 12.56 -1.77
N SER A 49 -2.88 11.85 -1.22
CA SER A 49 -1.70 12.49 -0.63
C SER A 49 -0.91 13.30 -1.66
N ALA A 50 -0.73 12.78 -2.87
CA ALA A 50 -0.03 13.48 -3.95
C ALA A 50 -0.81 14.71 -4.43
N LEU A 51 -2.15 14.63 -4.49
CA LEU A 51 -3.00 15.77 -4.82
C LEU A 51 -2.90 16.89 -3.77
N VAL A 52 -2.85 16.54 -2.48
CA VAL A 52 -2.66 17.53 -1.40
C VAL A 52 -1.27 18.14 -1.46
N TRP A 53 -0.22 17.33 -1.61
CA TRP A 53 1.14 17.85 -1.78
C TRP A 53 1.24 18.78 -2.99
N TYR A 54 0.59 18.43 -4.12
CA TYR A 54 0.51 19.28 -5.29
C TYR A 54 -0.28 20.57 -5.01
N ALA A 55 -1.44 20.51 -4.35
CA ALA A 55 -2.24 21.71 -4.09
C ALA A 55 -1.53 22.73 -3.15
N VAL A 56 -0.73 22.25 -2.19
CA VAL A 56 -0.12 23.12 -1.16
C VAL A 56 1.27 23.59 -1.59
N ILE A 57 1.30 24.55 -2.52
CA ILE A 57 2.52 25.11 -3.11
C ILE A 57 3.58 25.53 -2.05
N PRO A 58 3.25 26.27 -0.96
CA PRO A 58 4.25 26.77 -0.02
C PRO A 58 4.99 25.68 0.76
N LEU A 59 4.42 24.47 0.87
CA LEU A 59 4.98 23.37 1.65
C LEU A 59 5.53 22.24 0.77
N ARG A 60 5.57 22.41 -0.56
CA ARG A 60 6.05 21.37 -1.48
C ARG A 60 7.49 20.94 -1.21
N ASP A 61 8.36 21.88 -0.87
CA ASP A 61 9.78 21.60 -0.56
C ASP A 61 9.98 20.97 0.83
N THR A 62 8.93 20.94 1.66
CA THR A 62 8.97 20.36 2.99
C THR A 62 8.59 18.88 2.92
N LEU A 63 9.57 17.99 2.74
CA LEU A 63 9.35 16.53 2.67
C LEU A 63 8.57 15.99 3.88
N VAL A 64 8.83 16.54 5.06
CA VAL A 64 8.14 16.16 6.30
C VAL A 64 6.63 16.35 6.17
N PHE A 65 6.17 17.45 5.55
CA PHE A 65 4.75 17.68 5.30
C PHE A 65 4.15 16.60 4.39
N ALA A 66 4.82 16.28 3.28
CA ALA A 66 4.35 15.25 2.36
C ALA A 66 4.23 13.88 3.03
N VAL A 67 5.23 13.51 3.85
CA VAL A 67 5.24 12.25 4.60
C VAL A 67 4.12 12.19 5.63
N PHE A 68 3.90 13.24 6.42
CA PHE A 68 2.80 13.28 7.39
C PHE A 68 1.43 13.16 6.73
N VAL A 69 1.21 13.87 5.61
CA VAL A 69 -0.02 13.77 4.83
C VAL A 69 -0.21 12.35 4.29
N SER A 70 0.85 11.73 3.75
CA SER A 70 0.81 10.33 3.28
C SER A 70 0.46 9.35 4.38
N ILE A 71 1.08 9.47 5.56
CA ILE A 71 0.78 8.60 6.71
C ILE A 71 -0.68 8.77 7.12
N ALA A 72 -1.18 10.00 7.24
CA ALA A 72 -2.57 10.26 7.61
C ALA A 72 -3.56 9.62 6.64
N PHE A 73 -3.37 9.78 5.32
CA PHE A 73 -4.23 9.14 4.32
C PHE A 73 -4.11 7.61 4.34
N GLN A 74 -2.92 7.06 4.54
CA GLN A 74 -2.72 5.60 4.63
C GLN A 74 -3.41 4.99 5.87
N GLU A 75 -3.38 5.67 7.01
CA GLU A 75 -4.10 5.23 8.21
C GLU A 75 -5.62 5.30 8.03
N ILE A 76 -6.13 6.37 7.42
CA ILE A 76 -7.56 6.50 7.09
C ILE A 76 -7.99 5.39 6.12
N ALA A 77 -7.21 5.12 5.08
CA ALA A 77 -7.48 4.04 4.14
C ALA A 77 -7.49 2.67 4.82
N ARG A 78 -6.60 2.42 5.79
CA ARG A 78 -6.58 1.20 6.59
C ARG A 78 -7.84 1.06 7.44
N LEU A 79 -8.30 2.15 8.08
CA LEU A 79 -9.55 2.16 8.84
C LEU A 79 -10.77 1.89 7.95
N ILE A 80 -10.85 2.52 6.77
CA ILE A 80 -11.92 2.26 5.81
C ILE A 80 -11.93 0.79 5.38
N HIS A 81 -10.77 0.25 5.03
CA HIS A 81 -10.65 -1.16 4.66
C HIS A 81 -11.11 -2.09 5.79
N PHE A 82 -10.70 -1.84 7.04
CA PHE A 82 -11.14 -2.60 8.21
C PHE A 82 -12.67 -2.55 8.42
N ILE A 83 -13.27 -1.36 8.28
CA ILE A 83 -14.72 -1.20 8.41
C ILE A 83 -15.46 -1.97 7.31
N LEU A 84 -14.97 -1.94 6.07
CA LEU A 84 -15.55 -2.68 4.95
C LEU A 84 -15.46 -4.19 5.16
N LEU A 85 -14.32 -4.68 5.63
CA LEU A 85 -14.14 -6.09 6.01
C LEU A 85 -15.16 -6.51 7.08
N LYS A 86 -15.28 -5.73 8.15
CA LYS A 86 -16.22 -6.01 9.23
C LYS A 86 -17.69 -6.00 8.78
N LYS A 87 -18.03 -5.14 7.80
CA LYS A 87 -19.37 -5.10 7.19
C LYS A 87 -19.62 -6.31 6.29
N ALA A 88 -18.61 -6.77 5.54
CA ALA A 88 -18.73 -7.93 4.64
C ALA A 88 -18.81 -9.27 5.39
N GLN A 89 -18.30 -9.33 6.62
CA GLN A 89 -18.43 -10.49 7.51
C GLN A 89 -19.80 -10.59 8.21
N LYS A 90 -20.61 -9.54 8.11
CA LYS A 90 -21.92 -9.42 8.76
C LYS A 90 -23.02 -9.82 7.80
#